data_AF-A0A1A9B430-F1
#
_entry.id   AF-A0A1A9B430-F1
#
_cell.length_a   1.000
_cell.length_b   1.000
_cell.length_c   1.000
_cell.angle_alpha   90.00
_cell.angle_beta   90.00
_cell.angle_gamma   90.00
#
_symmetry.space_group_name_H-M   'P 1'
#
loop_
_entity.id
_entity.type
_entity.pdbx_description
1 polymer ?
#
loop_
_entity_poly.entity_id
_entity_poly.type
_entity_poly.pdbx_seq_one_letter_code
_entity_poly.pdbx_strand_id
1 'polypeptide(L)'
;MTAKAPRFCEEFVPDPDLGLDWKQRATCLNCGRVGQAGDPGHTPPAPPPTPTPKTRISPALAAAAQARDAAILGEHDPEELPWSTA
;
A
#
# COMPACT_ATOMS: atom_id res chain seq x y z
N MET A 1 12.00 -5.23 -1.30
CA MET A 1 12.57 -4.04 -0.63
C MET A 1 11.54 -2.93 -0.74
N THR A 2 10.71 -2.74 0.28
CA THR A 2 9.62 -1.77 0.26
C THR A 2 10.20 -0.37 0.37
N ALA A 3 10.20 0.38 -0.74
CA ALA A 3 10.58 1.79 -0.73
C ALA A 3 9.58 2.56 0.15
N LYS A 4 10.05 2.96 1.33
CA LYS A 4 9.31 3.83 2.24
C LYS A 4 9.20 5.19 1.53
N ALA A 5 7.99 5.62 1.18
CA ALA A 5 7.76 6.93 0.57
C ALA A 5 8.48 8.01 1.40
N PRO A 6 9.26 8.92 0.79
CA PRO A 6 10.03 9.89 1.55
C PRO A 6 9.08 10.81 2.30
N ARG A 7 9.36 11.01 3.59
CA ARG A 7 8.61 11.96 4.40
C ARG A 7 9.03 13.37 4.01
N PHE A 8 8.13 14.05 3.31
CA PHE A 8 7.68 15.41 3.62
C PHE A 8 8.40 16.02 4.83
N CYS A 9 9.14 17.09 4.57
CA CYS A 9 10.08 17.76 5.46
C CYS A 9 11.17 16.82 6.01
N GLU A 10 12.35 16.86 5.39
CA GLU A 10 13.44 15.90 5.61
C GLU A 10 13.89 15.81 7.08
N GLU A 11 13.80 16.92 7.83
CA GLU A 11 14.17 16.98 9.23
C GLU A 11 13.41 18.12 9.94
N PHE A 12 12.97 17.88 11.18
CA PHE A 12 12.52 18.94 12.07
C PHE A 12 13.75 19.75 12.46
N VAL A 13 13.91 20.90 11.81
CA VAL A 13 14.95 21.87 12.12
C VAL A 13 14.24 23.08 12.71
N PRO A 14 14.31 23.29 14.04
CA PRO A 14 13.82 24.51 14.65
C PRO A 14 14.47 25.70 13.95
N ASP A 15 13.66 26.62 13.46
CA ASP A 15 14.15 27.86 12.88
C ASP A 15 14.80 28.68 14.01
N PRO A 16 16.12 28.95 13.97
CA PRO A 16 16.82 29.68 15.03
C PRO A 16 16.40 31.15 15.08
N ASP A 17 15.82 31.69 14.01
CA ASP A 17 15.32 33.05 13.89
C ASP A 17 13.82 33.15 14.17
N LEU A 18 13.22 32.07 14.71
CA LEU A 18 11.83 32.02 15.12
C LEU A 18 11.60 32.91 16.36
N GLY A 19 11.38 34.20 16.12
CA GLY A 19 11.05 35.19 17.15
C GLY A 19 9.71 34.90 17.85
N LEU A 20 9.41 35.66 18.91
CA LEU A 20 8.17 35.51 19.71
C LEU A 20 6.87 35.71 18.91
N ASP A 21 6.95 36.31 17.72
CA ASP A 21 5.85 36.57 16.80
C ASP A 21 5.49 35.37 15.90
N TRP A 22 6.15 34.23 16.06
CA TRP A 22 5.97 33.03 15.23
C TRP A 22 4.52 32.55 15.11
N LYS A 23 3.69 32.79 16.14
CA LYS A 23 2.27 32.41 16.15
C LYS A 23 1.44 33.10 15.07
N GLN A 24 1.92 34.22 14.52
CA GLN A 24 1.25 34.96 13.46
C GLN A 24 1.79 34.63 12.06
N ARG A 25 2.86 33.82 11.97
CA ARG A 25 3.50 33.45 10.71
C ARG A 25 2.92 32.15 10.17
N ALA A 26 2.83 32.04 8.85
CA ALA A 26 2.53 30.77 8.20
C ALA A 26 3.71 29.81 8.44
N THR A 27 3.44 28.72 9.16
CA THR A 27 4.43 27.70 9.52
C THR A 27 3.98 26.34 9.03
N CYS A 28 4.93 25.52 8.59
CA CYS A 28 4.64 24.14 8.22
C CYS A 28 4.29 23.33 9.47
N LEU A 29 3.11 22.71 9.49
CA LEU A 29 2.64 21.90 10.61
C LEU A 29 3.48 20.64 10.86
N ASN A 30 4.31 20.23 9.90
CA ASN A 30 5.12 19.01 9.99
C ASN A 30 6.58 19.28 10.41
N CYS A 31 7.19 20.40 10.02
CA CYS A 31 8.58 20.71 10.39
C CYS A 31 8.80 22.03 11.12
N GLY A 32 7.76 22.85 11.33
CA GLY A 32 7.84 24.09 12.08
C GLY A 32 8.56 25.25 11.38
N ARG A 33 9.08 25.06 10.15
CA ARG A 33 9.70 26.15 9.37
C ARG A 33 8.65 27.17 8.95
N VAL A 34 9.04 28.44 9.00
CA VAL A 34 8.29 29.55 8.39
C VAL A 34 8.39 29.44 6.87
N GLY A 35 7.27 29.66 6.19
CA GLY A 35 7.22 29.57 4.74
C GLY A 35 5.82 29.76 4.18
N GLN A 36 5.69 29.64 2.86
CA GLN A 36 4.42 29.66 2.15
C GLN A 36 4.16 28.34 1.42
N ALA A 37 2.90 28.11 1.07
CA ALA A 37 2.51 26.94 0.28
C ALA A 37 3.22 27.00 -1.09
N GLY A 38 3.93 25.93 -1.44
CA GLY A 38 4.72 25.86 -2.68
C GLY A 38 6.19 26.25 -2.54
N ASP A 39 6.68 26.52 -1.33
CA ASP A 39 8.11 26.72 -1.10
C ASP A 39 8.93 25.51 -1.56
N PRO A 40 10.17 25.71 -2.07
CA PRO A 40 11.01 24.62 -2.59
C PRO A 40 11.25 23.49 -1.57
N GLY A 41 11.33 23.84 -0.28
CA GLY A 41 11.48 22.89 0.83
C GLY A 41 10.22 22.06 1.15
N HIS A 42 9.09 22.35 0.50
CA HIS A 42 7.78 21.74 0.72
C HIS A 42 7.14 21.29 -0.62
N THR A 43 7.93 20.61 -1.45
CA THR A 43 7.44 20.08 -2.72
C THR A 43 6.55 18.85 -2.47
N PRO A 44 5.34 18.77 -3.06
CA PRO A 44 4.49 17.59 -2.97
C PRO A 44 5.23 16.35 -3.51
N PRO A 45 5.03 15.16 -2.90
CA PRO A 45 5.61 13.95 -3.46
C PRO A 45 5.06 13.70 -4.86
N ALA A 46 5.86 13.07 -5.72
CA ALA A 46 5.37 12.57 -6.99
C ALA A 46 4.16 11.65 -6.74
N PRO A 47 3.11 11.72 -7.59
CA PRO A 47 1.98 10.81 -7.47
C PRO A 47 2.47 9.35 -7.50
N PRO A 48 1.83 8.45 -6.75
CA PRO A 48 2.19 7.05 -6.78
C PRO A 48 2.07 6.50 -8.21
N PRO A 49 2.87 5.49 -8.58
CA PRO A 49 2.77 4.88 -9.90
C PRO A 49 1.35 4.35 -10.11
N THR A 50 0.85 4.47 -11.34
CA THR A 50 -0.45 3.93 -11.71
C THR A 50 -0.46 2.42 -11.45
N PRO A 51 -1.46 1.86 -10.74
CA PRO A 51 -1.49 0.45 -10.44
C PRO A 51 -1.51 -0.34 -11.75
N THR A 52 -0.63 -1.34 -11.85
CA THR A 52 -0.62 -2.26 -12.99
C THR A 52 -1.96 -3.01 -12.99
N PRO A 53 -2.66 -3.09 -14.14
CA PRO A 53 -3.88 -3.88 -14.24
C PRO A 53 -3.55 -5.32 -13.84
N LYS A 54 -4.32 -5.88 -12.88
CA LYS A 54 -4.21 -7.31 -12.57
C LYS A 54 -4.57 -8.07 -13.85
N THR A 55 -3.59 -8.76 -14.43
CA THR A 55 -3.79 -9.59 -15.63
C THR A 55 -4.89 -10.61 -15.36
N ARG A 56 -5.79 -10.81 -16.33
CA ARG A 56 -6.74 -11.93 -16.29
C ARG A 56 -5.95 -13.24 -16.18
N ILE A 57 -6.47 -14.17 -15.38
CA ILE A 57 -5.96 -15.54 -15.29
C ILE A 57 -5.87 -16.10 -16.72
N SER A 58 -4.71 -16.64 -17.09
CA SER A 58 -4.54 -17.23 -18.42
C SER A 58 -5.40 -18.49 -18.57
N PRO A 59 -5.88 -18.82 -19.78
CA PRO A 59 -6.66 -20.04 -19.99
C PRO A 59 -5.95 -21.31 -19.51
N ALA A 60 -4.64 -21.38 -19.69
CA ALA A 60 -3.82 -22.50 -19.21
C ALA A 60 -3.81 -22.61 -17.68
N LEU A 61 -3.71 -21.48 -16.97
CA LEU A 61 -3.74 -21.46 -15.51
C LEU A 61 -5.14 -21.81 -14.97
N ALA A 62 -6.20 -21.36 -15.65
CA ALA A 62 -7.57 -21.73 -15.31
C ALA A 62 -7.83 -23.23 -15.50
N ALA A 63 -7.38 -23.81 -16.61
CA ALA A 63 -7.49 -25.24 -16.86
C ALA A 63 -6.70 -26.08 -15.85
N ALA A 64 -5.50 -25.63 -15.48
CA ALA A 64 -4.70 -26.30 -14.46
C ALA A 64 -5.37 -26.24 -13.07
N ALA A 65 -6.00 -25.12 -12.71
CA ALA A 65 -6.76 -24.99 -11.47
C ALA A 65 -7.96 -25.96 -11.45
N GLN A 66 -8.76 -26.00 -12.52
CA GLN A 66 -9.90 -26.91 -12.65
C GLN A 66 -9.49 -28.38 -12.57
N ALA A 67 -8.38 -28.76 -13.20
CA ALA A 67 -7.87 -30.13 -13.12
C ALA A 67 -7.46 -30.52 -11.70
N ARG A 68 -6.88 -29.59 -10.93
CA ARG A 68 -6.54 -29.83 -9.52
C ARG A 68 -7.78 -29.94 -8.64
N ASP A 69 -8.76 -29.06 -8.84
CA ASP A 69 -10.02 -29.12 -8.09
C ASP A 69 -10.75 -30.43 -8.36
N ALA A 70 -10.76 -30.90 -9.62
CA ALA A 70 -11.35 -32.20 -9.99
C ALA A 70 -10.61 -33.39 -9.36
N ALA A 71 -9.27 -33.34 -9.26
CA ALA A 71 -8.50 -34.37 -8.58
C ALA A 71 -8.81 -34.42 -7.07
N ILE A 72 -8.87 -33.25 -6.41
CA ILE A 72 -9.21 -33.16 -4.98
C ILE A 72 -10.62 -33.71 -4.72
N LEU A 73 -11.58 -33.39 -5.60
CA LEU A 73 -12.97 -33.87 -5.45
C LEU A 73 -13.15 -35.34 -5.88
N GLY A 74 -12.30 -35.84 -6.78
CA GLY A 74 -12.32 -37.22 -7.25
C GLY A 74 -11.54 -38.21 -6.38
N GLU A 75 -10.72 -37.73 -5.43
CA GLU A 75 -9.99 -38.55 -4.46
C GLU A 75 -10.87 -39.10 -3.32
N HIS A 76 -12.17 -38.79 -3.29
CA HIS A 76 -13.12 -39.43 -2.36
C HIS A 76 -13.71 -40.70 -2.97
N ASP A 77 -13.25 -41.85 -2.48
CA ASP A 77 -13.87 -43.14 -2.73
C ASP A 77 -15.29 -43.17 -2.09
N PRO A 78 -16.37 -43.50 -2.84
CA PRO A 78 -17.69 -43.70 -2.23
C PRO A 78 -17.75 -44.85 -1.21
N GLU A 79 -16.69 -45.67 -1.08
CA GLU A 79 -16.63 -46.79 -0.13
C GLU A 79 -16.22 -46.42 1.32
N GLU A 80 -15.91 -45.14 1.63
CA GLU A 80 -15.56 -44.68 2.99
C GLU A 80 -16.62 -43.80 3.70
N LEU A 81 -17.91 -44.14 3.60
CA LEU A 81 -18.94 -43.61 4.52
C LEU A 81 -19.58 -44.73 5.37
N PRO A 82 -18.96 -45.14 6.49
CA PRO A 82 -19.51 -46.19 7.36
C PRO A 82 -20.66 -45.73 8.27
N TRP A 83 -21.60 -44.88 7.81
CA TRP A 83 -22.74 -44.49 8.67
C TRP A 83 -24.10 -44.26 7.99
N SER A 84 -24.31 -44.61 6.72
CA SER A 84 -25.66 -44.58 6.12
C SER A 84 -26.26 -45.97 5.93
N THR A 85 -26.37 -46.73 7.02
CA THR A 85 -27.35 -47.81 7.17
C THR A 85 -27.92 -47.82 8.59
N ALA A 86 -28.96 -47.01 8.80
CA ALA A 86 -30.05 -47.25 9.75
C ALA A 86 -31.19 -46.27 9.45
#